data_AF-K2DJS2-F1
#
_entry.id   AF-K2DJS2-F1
#
_cell.length_a   1.000
_cell.length_b   1.000
_cell.length_c   1.000
_cell.angle_alpha   90.00
_cell.angle_beta   90.00
_cell.angle_gamma   90.00
#
_symmetry.space_group_name_H-M   'P 1'
#
loop_
_entity.id
_entity.type
_entity.pdbx_description
1 polymer ?
#
loop_
_entity_poly.entity_id
_entity_poly.type
_entity_poly.pdbx_seq_one_letter_code
_entity_poly.pdbx_strand_id
1 'polypeptide(L)'
;MKIKNSYLIFDTNSIDVNNLTDIRHHLEAIQDNETNLIIFANKSDSLVNNVSSSLTNNNFYFLSNNYSSKEADDINDRLSRIGLIDINKHISLLDNCYRMFENYGSKLPIDAAEITTNDFKMTLILASDGKIYSVIFRLFDITVPEVTNYIAKMSPIVESQAISNIERHQHSGYKITSNSTSWIFRLLSEYKEKHGHNRVSNNVYELIKTLKDSGMYESIYKKIITFDNLNQVFSGKSKGEAGLILNIYEKLENLLYSDSHFWLQRAKSIQNLKRDSINDIRLAIDYAKKAYHDASRDTVQTMATTTLALLACRIVILSKYKYVDDIRDAINWLHSAFQVTAYNERHVKTILENAKQSNSDINKLCQFLLKNVIELEKTERKKAELIINMVLKAKC
;
A
#
# COMPACT_ATOMS: atom_id res chain seq x y z
N MET A 1 -5.91 -10.04 50.43
CA MET A 1 -5.25 -8.77 50.05
C MET A 1 -5.88 -7.64 50.88
N LYS A 2 -5.11 -6.73 51.48
CA LYS A 2 -5.61 -5.64 52.37
C LYS A 2 -5.78 -4.29 51.68
N ILE A 3 -5.51 -4.22 50.38
CA ILE A 3 -5.58 -3.00 49.58
C ILE A 3 -7.05 -2.77 49.23
N LYS A 4 -7.58 -1.59 49.56
CA LYS A 4 -8.96 -1.17 49.26
C LYS A 4 -8.96 0.13 48.46
N ASN A 5 -9.98 0.35 47.64
CA ASN A 5 -10.23 1.59 46.90
C ASN A 5 -9.00 2.06 46.10
N SER A 6 -8.38 1.13 45.38
CA SER A 6 -7.08 1.37 44.74
C SER A 6 -7.07 0.93 43.28
N TYR A 7 -6.07 1.37 42.53
CA TYR A 7 -5.77 0.88 41.19
C TYR A 7 -4.48 0.07 41.20
N LEU A 8 -4.55 -1.16 40.72
CA LEU A 8 -3.39 -2.00 40.46
C LEU A 8 -3.10 -1.94 38.97
N ILE A 9 -1.95 -1.38 38.61
CA ILE A 9 -1.58 -1.11 37.22
C ILE A 9 -0.33 -1.90 36.89
N PHE A 10 -0.37 -2.67 35.82
CA PHE A 10 0.73 -3.49 35.37
C PHE A 10 0.92 -3.41 33.85
N ASP A 11 2.15 -3.57 33.38
CA ASP A 11 2.45 -3.93 31.98
C ASP A 11 2.66 -5.45 31.89
N THR A 12 2.25 -6.06 30.79
CA THR A 12 2.65 -7.42 30.38
C THR A 12 4.13 -7.76 30.60
N ASN A 13 5.05 -6.81 30.41
CA ASN A 13 6.48 -7.06 30.66
C ASN A 13 6.85 -7.15 32.16
N SER A 14 5.91 -6.82 33.06
CA SER A 14 6.09 -6.81 34.51
C SER A 14 5.30 -7.89 35.24
N ILE A 15 4.58 -8.75 34.52
CA ILE A 15 3.79 -9.84 35.10
C ILE A 15 4.12 -11.14 34.36
N ASP A 16 4.45 -12.21 35.10
CA ASP A 16 4.59 -13.55 34.52
C ASP A 16 3.31 -14.40 34.65
N VAL A 17 3.35 -15.63 34.14
CA VAL A 17 2.23 -16.60 34.23
C VAL A 17 1.80 -16.84 35.67
N ASN A 18 2.75 -16.91 36.60
CA ASN A 18 2.48 -17.21 38.00
C ASN A 18 1.75 -16.05 38.66
N ASN A 19 2.23 -14.83 38.45
CA ASN A 19 1.60 -13.62 38.96
C ASN A 19 0.17 -13.45 38.41
N LEU A 20 -0.06 -13.74 37.12
CA LEU A 20 -1.41 -13.72 36.55
C LEU A 20 -2.33 -14.79 37.17
N THR A 21 -1.78 -15.97 37.48
CA THR A 21 -2.51 -17.04 38.15
C THR A 21 -2.86 -16.64 39.58
N ASP A 22 -1.94 -15.99 40.29
CA ASP A 22 -2.17 -15.46 41.64
C ASP A 22 -3.22 -14.35 41.65
N ILE A 23 -3.14 -13.42 40.69
CA ILE A 23 -4.16 -12.38 40.48
C ILE A 23 -5.52 -13.05 40.27
N ARG A 24 -5.57 -14.08 39.42
CA ARG A 24 -6.80 -14.84 39.14
C ARG A 24 -7.38 -15.48 40.40
N HIS A 25 -6.55 -16.05 41.27
CA HIS A 25 -7.02 -16.65 42.52
C HIS A 25 -7.61 -15.64 43.52
N HIS A 26 -7.32 -14.35 43.37
CA HIS A 26 -7.73 -13.31 44.30
C HIS A 26 -8.73 -12.29 43.71
N LEU A 27 -9.32 -12.56 42.54
CA LEU A 27 -10.22 -11.62 41.86
C LEU A 27 -11.43 -11.20 42.68
N GLU A 28 -12.10 -12.15 43.35
CA GLU A 28 -13.24 -11.85 44.21
C GLU A 28 -12.83 -10.90 45.33
N ALA A 29 -11.68 -11.16 45.97
CA ALA A 29 -11.14 -10.29 46.99
C ALA A 29 -10.71 -8.92 46.44
N ILE A 30 -10.28 -8.82 45.18
CA ILE A 30 -9.96 -7.53 44.52
C ILE A 30 -11.26 -6.73 44.31
N GLN A 31 -12.32 -7.39 43.84
CA GLN A 31 -13.63 -6.78 43.61
C GLN A 31 -14.31 -6.34 44.91
N ASP A 32 -14.33 -7.19 45.94
CA ASP A 32 -14.91 -6.89 47.26
C ASP A 32 -14.21 -5.73 47.98
N ASN A 33 -12.96 -5.46 47.61
CA ASN A 33 -12.16 -4.36 48.14
C ASN A 33 -12.26 -3.08 47.28
N GLU A 34 -13.17 -3.02 46.31
CA GLU A 34 -13.30 -1.89 45.36
C GLU A 34 -11.96 -1.52 44.68
N THR A 35 -11.12 -2.54 44.43
CA THR A 35 -9.82 -2.36 43.79
C THR A 35 -9.95 -2.67 42.29
N ASN A 36 -9.48 -1.75 41.46
CA ASN A 36 -9.52 -1.88 40.01
C ASN A 36 -8.18 -2.39 39.49
N LEU A 37 -8.23 -3.38 38.59
CA LEU A 37 -7.05 -3.93 37.93
C LEU A 37 -6.97 -3.41 36.50
N ILE A 38 -5.83 -2.82 36.14
CA ILE A 38 -5.53 -2.35 34.79
C ILE A 38 -4.25 -3.06 34.32
N ILE A 39 -4.36 -3.80 33.23
CA ILE A 39 -3.22 -4.48 32.61
C ILE A 39 -3.02 -3.88 31.22
N PHE A 40 -1.89 -3.22 31.01
CA PHE A 40 -1.42 -2.83 29.69
C PHE A 40 -0.85 -4.06 29.01
N ALA A 41 -1.43 -4.39 27.87
CA ALA A 41 -1.10 -5.60 27.14
C ALA A 41 -0.75 -5.30 25.70
N ASN A 42 0.37 -5.85 25.24
CA ASN A 42 0.60 -5.96 23.81
C ASN A 42 -0.37 -6.97 23.21
N LYS A 43 -0.89 -6.66 22.02
CA LYS A 43 -1.80 -7.56 21.27
C LYS A 43 -1.20 -8.95 21.02
N SER A 44 0.12 -9.05 21.04
CA SER A 44 0.90 -10.25 20.81
C SER A 44 1.04 -11.14 22.04
N ASP A 45 0.70 -10.66 23.23
CA ASP A 45 0.94 -11.41 24.47
C ASP A 45 -0.12 -12.52 24.65
N SER A 46 0.35 -13.77 24.62
CA SER A 46 -0.49 -14.95 24.85
C SER A 46 -1.00 -15.03 26.29
N LEU A 47 -0.29 -14.42 27.24
CA LEU A 47 -0.64 -14.41 28.66
C LEU A 47 -1.97 -13.70 28.91
N VAL A 48 -2.16 -12.55 28.27
CA VAL A 48 -3.37 -11.74 28.42
C VAL A 48 -4.56 -12.38 27.72
N ASN A 49 -4.32 -13.07 26.60
CA ASN A 49 -5.35 -13.84 25.90
C ASN A 49 -5.84 -15.07 26.69
N ASN A 50 -4.99 -15.66 27.53
CA ASN A 50 -5.38 -16.78 28.37
C ASN A 50 -6.19 -16.30 29.59
N VAL A 51 -5.79 -15.18 30.20
CA VAL A 51 -6.48 -14.59 31.36
C VAL A 51 -7.83 -14.00 30.96
N SER A 52 -7.92 -13.38 29.77
CA SER A 52 -9.14 -12.73 29.26
C SER A 52 -10.35 -13.65 29.21
N SER A 53 -10.15 -14.92 28.87
CA SER A 53 -11.22 -15.92 28.69
C SER A 53 -11.89 -16.34 29.99
N SER A 54 -11.28 -16.06 31.14
CA SER A 54 -11.70 -16.55 32.46
C SER A 54 -12.31 -15.48 33.38
N LEU A 55 -12.26 -14.21 32.97
CA LEU A 55 -12.75 -13.08 33.75
C LEU A 55 -14.10 -12.62 33.19
N THR A 56 -15.15 -12.70 34.00
CA THR A 56 -16.55 -12.43 33.62
C THR A 56 -16.88 -10.93 33.44
N ASN A 57 -15.95 -10.02 33.78
CA ASN A 57 -16.17 -8.56 33.81
C ASN A 57 -15.03 -7.78 33.11
N ASN A 58 -14.57 -8.26 31.95
CA ASN A 58 -13.49 -7.60 31.21
C ASN A 58 -13.99 -6.51 30.27
N ASN A 59 -13.59 -5.27 30.55
CA ASN A 59 -13.63 -4.18 29.56
C ASN A 59 -12.29 -4.14 28.81
N PHE A 60 -12.25 -4.71 27.60
CA PHE A 60 -11.10 -4.54 26.70
C PHE A 60 -11.11 -3.13 26.12
N TYR A 61 -10.09 -2.34 26.44
CA TYR A 61 -9.86 -1.07 25.80
C TYR A 61 -8.70 -1.18 24.81
N PHE A 62 -9.00 -1.02 23.52
CA PHE A 62 -7.99 -0.98 22.49
C PHE A 62 -7.50 0.46 22.33
N LEU A 63 -6.24 0.71 22.68
CA LEU A 63 -5.58 1.97 22.38
C LEU A 63 -5.39 2.10 20.87
N SER A 64 -5.86 3.22 20.34
CA SER A 64 -5.65 3.60 18.95
C SER A 64 -4.20 3.99 18.72
N ASN A 65 -3.64 3.64 17.56
CA ASN A 65 -2.33 4.12 17.13
C ASN A 65 -2.42 5.49 16.40
N ASN A 66 -3.55 6.20 16.53
CA ASN A 66 -3.78 7.54 16.01
C ASN A 66 -4.28 8.45 17.14
N TYR A 67 -3.93 9.73 17.08
CA TYR A 67 -4.51 10.74 17.95
C TYR A 67 -6.01 10.93 17.64
N SER A 68 -6.80 11.11 18.69
CA SER A 68 -8.15 11.66 18.53
C SER A 68 -8.11 13.11 18.03
N SER A 69 -9.23 13.61 17.50
CA SER A 69 -9.28 15.01 17.03
C SER A 69 -8.96 15.98 18.17
N LYS A 70 -9.51 15.73 19.37
CA LYS A 70 -9.26 16.58 20.53
C LYS A 70 -7.78 16.58 20.96
N GLU A 71 -7.16 15.40 21.05
CA GLU A 71 -5.73 15.31 21.39
C GLU A 71 -4.86 16.01 20.36
N ALA A 72 -5.16 15.83 19.06
CA ALA A 72 -4.43 16.50 17.99
C ALA A 72 -4.55 18.02 18.10
N ASP A 73 -5.77 18.55 18.32
CA ASP A 73 -6.00 20.00 18.45
C ASP A 73 -5.28 20.57 19.68
N ASP A 74 -5.37 19.88 20.83
CA ASP A 74 -4.71 20.29 22.09
C ASP A 74 -3.17 20.28 21.97
N ILE A 75 -2.60 19.28 21.28
CA ILE A 75 -1.16 19.19 21.02
C ILE A 75 -0.73 20.26 20.00
N ASN A 76 -1.50 20.45 18.94
CA ASN A 76 -1.17 21.40 17.87
C ASN A 76 -1.18 22.85 18.36
N ASP A 77 -2.10 23.25 19.25
CA ASP A 77 -2.04 24.57 19.90
C ASP A 77 -0.70 24.78 20.63
N ARG A 78 -0.21 23.75 21.33
CA ARG A 78 1.07 23.81 22.05
C ARG A 78 2.27 23.83 21.11
N LEU A 79 2.26 22.99 20.07
CA LEU A 79 3.33 22.93 19.07
C LEU A 79 3.42 24.25 18.29
N SER A 80 2.29 24.81 17.88
CA SER A 80 2.21 26.11 17.21
C SER A 80 2.83 27.24 18.04
N ARG A 81 2.63 27.23 19.36
CA ARG A 81 3.23 28.24 20.27
C ARG A 81 4.75 28.19 20.34
N ILE A 82 5.36 27.03 20.07
CA ILE A 82 6.81 26.84 20.04
C ILE A 82 7.37 26.74 18.61
N GLY A 83 6.54 27.03 17.59
CA GLY A 83 6.95 27.04 16.18
C GLY A 83 7.22 25.67 15.57
N LEU A 84 6.62 24.60 16.12
CA LEU A 84 6.72 23.25 15.57
C LEU A 84 5.51 22.93 14.67
N ILE A 85 5.71 22.03 13.70
CA ILE A 85 4.67 21.58 12.76
C ILE A 85 3.59 20.80 13.50
N ASP A 86 2.38 20.86 12.96
CA ASP A 86 1.22 20.16 13.51
C ASP A 86 1.29 18.63 13.31
N ILE A 87 0.81 17.94 14.33
CA ILE A 87 0.44 16.53 14.30
C ILE A 87 -0.72 16.33 13.34
N ASN A 88 -0.61 15.29 12.51
CA ASN A 88 -1.67 14.85 11.63
C ASN A 88 -2.41 13.66 12.27
N LYS A 89 -3.69 13.83 12.60
CA LYS A 89 -4.52 12.78 13.21
C LYS A 89 -4.82 11.58 12.30
N HIS A 90 -4.62 11.72 10.99
CA HIS A 90 -4.92 10.67 10.00
C HIS A 90 -3.75 9.70 9.77
N ILE A 91 -2.61 9.90 10.41
CA ILE A 91 -1.45 9.00 10.35
C ILE A 91 -1.09 8.51 11.75
N SER A 92 -0.29 7.44 11.82
CA SER A 92 0.02 6.79 13.09
C SER A 92 0.84 7.71 14.02
N LEU A 93 0.89 7.36 15.31
CA LEU A 93 1.76 8.02 16.29
C LEU A 93 3.23 8.00 15.82
N LEU A 94 3.69 6.84 15.33
CA LEU A 94 5.07 6.69 14.83
C LEU A 94 5.32 7.46 13.53
N ASP A 95 4.35 7.52 12.60
CA ASP A 95 4.49 8.33 11.38
C ASP A 95 4.52 9.84 11.71
N ASN A 96 3.82 10.28 12.76
CA ASN A 96 3.97 11.66 13.26
C ASN A 96 5.36 11.90 13.85
N CYS A 97 5.90 10.98 14.64
CA CYS A 97 7.28 11.05 15.13
C CYS A 97 8.28 11.13 13.97
N TYR A 98 8.07 10.32 12.93
CA TYR A 98 8.87 10.35 11.71
C TYR A 98 8.82 11.71 11.01
N ARG A 99 7.62 12.30 10.83
CA ARG A 99 7.45 13.63 10.23
C ARG A 99 8.17 14.71 11.03
N MET A 100 8.08 14.68 12.36
CA MET A 100 8.81 15.62 13.21
C MET A 100 10.32 15.49 12.99
N PHE A 101 10.82 14.26 12.97
CA PHE A 101 12.23 14.01 12.68
C PHE A 101 12.65 14.52 11.30
N GLU A 102 11.88 14.26 10.22
CA GLU A 102 12.23 14.72 8.87
C GLU A 102 12.35 16.25 8.78
N ASN A 103 11.56 16.98 9.55
CA ASN A 103 11.54 18.44 9.52
C ASN A 103 12.58 19.08 10.45
N TYR A 104 12.97 18.41 11.54
CA TYR A 104 13.80 19.00 12.60
C TYR A 104 15.16 18.31 12.82
N GLY A 105 15.42 17.18 12.17
CA GLY A 105 16.76 16.59 12.09
C GLY A 105 17.34 16.02 13.39
N SER A 106 16.50 15.54 14.33
CA SER A 106 16.98 14.82 15.52
C SER A 106 17.69 13.50 15.14
N LYS A 107 18.55 12.94 15.99
CA LYS A 107 19.06 11.57 15.71
C LYS A 107 17.91 10.59 15.77
N LEU A 108 17.78 9.74 14.75
CA LEU A 108 16.82 8.65 14.79
C LEU A 108 17.24 7.58 15.79
N PRO A 109 16.28 6.89 16.43
CA PRO A 109 16.59 5.74 17.27
C PRO A 109 17.12 4.54 16.46
N ILE A 110 16.82 4.51 15.16
CA ILE A 110 17.32 3.49 14.23
C ILE A 110 18.28 4.22 13.30
N ASP A 111 19.57 4.16 13.64
CA ASP A 111 20.60 4.32 12.61
C ASP A 111 20.31 3.29 11.53
N ALA A 112 20.55 3.65 10.26
CA ALA A 112 20.48 2.74 9.14
C ALA A 112 21.56 1.64 9.30
N ALA A 113 21.32 0.74 10.25
CA ALA A 113 22.10 -0.44 10.53
C ALA A 113 22.18 -1.22 9.22
N GLU A 114 23.22 -2.03 9.07
CA GLU A 114 23.40 -2.79 7.84
C GLU A 114 22.18 -3.68 7.56
N ILE A 115 21.34 -3.23 6.63
CA ILE A 115 20.19 -3.97 6.11
C ILE A 115 20.78 -5.05 5.22
N THR A 116 20.59 -6.30 5.61
CA THR A 116 20.97 -7.46 4.80
C THR A 116 20.04 -7.61 3.60
N THR A 117 20.36 -8.50 2.67
CA THR A 117 19.43 -8.84 1.58
C THR A 117 18.12 -9.43 2.10
N ASN A 118 18.15 -10.21 3.18
CA ASN A 118 16.95 -10.77 3.81
C ASN A 118 16.13 -9.69 4.50
N ASP A 119 16.78 -8.75 5.18
CA ASP A 119 16.12 -7.57 5.76
C ASP A 119 15.42 -6.75 4.68
N PHE A 120 16.06 -6.54 3.53
CA PHE A 120 15.44 -5.86 2.38
C PHE A 120 14.19 -6.60 1.89
N LYS A 121 14.26 -7.93 1.70
CA LYS A 121 13.10 -8.73 1.26
C LYS A 121 11.94 -8.64 2.24
N MET A 122 12.20 -8.79 3.54
CA MET A 122 11.17 -8.63 4.58
C MET A 122 10.59 -7.22 4.58
N THR A 123 11.43 -6.19 4.49
CA THR A 123 10.99 -4.79 4.46
C THR A 123 10.13 -4.49 3.23
N LEU A 124 10.47 -5.04 2.06
CA LEU A 124 9.70 -4.85 0.82
C LEU A 124 8.33 -5.55 0.85
N ILE A 125 8.25 -6.74 1.44
CA ILE A 125 6.96 -7.41 1.65
C ILE A 125 6.11 -6.62 2.64
N LEU A 126 6.69 -6.15 3.77
CA LEU A 126 5.98 -5.31 4.74
C LEU A 126 5.47 -3.99 4.11
N ALA A 127 6.27 -3.37 3.24
CA ALA A 127 5.86 -2.17 2.51
C ALA A 127 4.60 -2.40 1.64
N SER A 128 4.44 -3.61 1.12
CA SER A 128 3.37 -3.95 0.16
C SER A 128 2.15 -4.61 0.79
N ASP A 129 2.33 -5.41 1.85
CA ASP A 129 1.28 -6.21 2.49
C ASP A 129 0.99 -5.80 3.94
N GLY A 130 1.85 -4.99 4.54
CA GLY A 130 1.76 -4.53 5.94
C GLY A 130 2.11 -5.60 6.99
N LYS A 131 2.17 -6.89 6.59
CA LYS A 131 2.46 -8.02 7.45
C LYS A 131 3.18 -9.15 6.73
N ILE A 132 3.87 -10.00 7.49
CA ILE A 132 4.50 -11.24 7.01
C ILE A 132 4.23 -12.36 7.99
N TYR A 133 3.66 -13.46 7.51
CA TYR A 133 3.44 -14.66 8.30
C TYR A 133 4.71 -15.50 8.41
N SER A 134 4.91 -16.16 9.56
CA SER A 134 6.15 -16.91 9.84
C SER A 134 6.47 -18.01 8.82
N VAL A 135 5.45 -18.56 8.15
CA VAL A 135 5.64 -19.56 7.09
C VAL A 135 6.40 -19.02 5.88
N ILE A 136 6.31 -17.70 5.61
CA ILE A 136 7.00 -17.04 4.51
C ILE A 136 8.50 -16.98 4.76
N PHE A 137 8.96 -16.86 6.02
CA PHE A 137 10.40 -16.86 6.32
C PHE A 137 11.07 -18.16 5.88
N ARG A 138 10.39 -19.30 6.07
CA ARG A 138 10.87 -20.60 5.62
C ARG A 138 11.01 -20.69 4.09
N LEU A 139 10.16 -19.97 3.35
CA LEU A 139 10.25 -19.92 1.89
C LEU A 139 11.54 -19.24 1.39
N PHE A 140 12.09 -18.32 2.18
CA PHE A 140 13.31 -17.58 1.85
C PHE A 140 14.55 -18.09 2.58
N ASP A 141 14.47 -19.26 3.23
CA ASP A 141 15.51 -19.79 4.12
C ASP A 141 15.95 -18.80 5.21
N ILE A 142 15.04 -17.91 5.64
CA ILE A 142 15.29 -16.95 6.72
C ILE A 142 15.08 -17.67 8.05
N THR A 143 16.14 -17.74 8.84
CA THR A 143 16.17 -18.42 10.14
C THR A 143 15.48 -17.61 11.23
N VAL A 144 15.03 -18.27 12.30
CA VAL A 144 14.42 -17.59 13.46
C VAL A 144 15.36 -16.53 14.06
N PRO A 145 16.67 -16.78 14.26
CA PRO A 145 17.61 -15.75 14.71
C PRO A 145 17.67 -14.53 13.79
N GLU A 146 17.62 -14.70 12.46
CA GLU A 146 17.58 -13.58 11.51
C GLU A 146 16.31 -12.75 11.67
N VAL A 147 15.14 -13.39 11.83
CA VAL A 147 13.88 -12.68 12.07
C VAL A 147 13.92 -11.92 13.40
N THR A 148 14.42 -12.54 14.47
CA THR A 148 14.55 -11.87 15.78
C THR A 148 15.50 -10.68 15.70
N ASN A 149 16.63 -10.82 15.02
CA ASN A 149 17.58 -9.73 14.81
C ASN A 149 16.98 -8.60 13.96
N TYR A 150 16.20 -8.93 12.94
CA TYR A 150 15.47 -7.96 12.14
C TYR A 150 14.46 -7.18 12.98
N ILE A 151 13.63 -7.85 13.78
CA ILE A 151 12.66 -7.19 14.67
C ILE A 151 13.38 -6.29 15.67
N ALA A 152 14.46 -6.76 16.30
CA ALA A 152 15.22 -5.97 17.26
C ALA A 152 15.85 -4.72 16.60
N LYS A 153 16.39 -4.86 15.39
CA LYS A 153 16.96 -3.77 14.58
C LYS A 153 15.90 -2.74 14.16
N MET A 154 14.68 -3.21 13.90
CA MET A 154 13.61 -2.40 13.33
C MET A 154 12.60 -1.91 14.38
N SER A 155 12.77 -2.25 15.65
CA SER A 155 11.86 -1.81 16.71
C SER A 155 11.99 -0.29 16.94
N PRO A 156 10.88 0.46 17.07
CA PRO A 156 9.48 0.02 17.20
C PRO A 156 8.69 -0.01 15.88
N ILE A 157 9.34 0.15 14.73
CA ILE A 157 8.69 0.16 13.40
C ILE A 157 8.10 -1.19 13.07
N VAL A 158 8.78 -2.28 13.42
CA VAL A 158 8.33 -3.65 13.17
C VAL A 158 8.18 -4.39 14.48
N GLU A 159 7.06 -5.10 14.62
CA GLU A 159 6.74 -5.90 15.81
C GLU A 159 6.28 -7.31 15.43
N SER A 160 6.51 -8.26 16.35
CA SER A 160 5.95 -9.60 16.26
C SER A 160 4.59 -9.68 16.93
N GLN A 161 3.66 -10.36 16.29
CA GLN A 161 2.30 -10.58 16.75
C GLN A 161 1.92 -12.06 16.67
N ALA A 162 1.20 -12.54 17.69
CA ALA A 162 0.55 -13.83 17.63
C ALA A 162 -0.50 -13.86 16.50
N ILE A 163 -0.70 -15.04 15.93
CA ILE A 163 -1.75 -15.26 14.93
C ILE A 163 -3.11 -15.26 15.63
N SER A 164 -4.03 -14.45 15.13
CA SER A 164 -5.41 -14.44 15.63
C SER A 164 -6.15 -15.73 15.28
N ASN A 165 -7.23 -16.04 15.99
CA ASN A 165 -8.04 -17.23 15.72
C ASN A 165 -8.58 -17.28 14.27
N ILE A 166 -8.85 -16.12 13.67
CA ILE A 166 -9.35 -15.98 12.30
C ILE A 166 -8.24 -16.28 11.28
N GLU A 167 -6.98 -15.99 11.62
CA GLU A 167 -5.82 -16.18 10.74
C GLU A 167 -5.16 -17.57 10.90
N ARG A 168 -5.71 -18.48 11.71
CA ARG A 168 -5.13 -19.82 11.97
C ARG A 168 -4.91 -20.65 10.70
N HIS A 169 -5.71 -20.41 9.66
CA HIS A 169 -5.56 -21.07 8.36
C HIS A 169 -4.24 -20.73 7.63
N GLN A 170 -3.47 -19.76 8.13
CA GLN A 170 -2.16 -19.38 7.58
C GLN A 170 -1.02 -20.31 8.04
N HIS A 171 -1.32 -21.32 8.86
CA HIS A 171 -0.37 -22.33 9.36
C HIS A 171 0.95 -21.74 9.90
N SER A 172 0.84 -20.59 10.55
CA SER A 172 1.95 -19.80 11.08
C SER A 172 1.83 -19.67 12.59
N GLY A 173 2.97 -19.67 13.29
CA GLY A 173 3.00 -19.49 14.75
C GLY A 173 2.90 -18.01 15.15
N TYR A 174 3.41 -17.12 14.30
CA TYR A 174 3.38 -15.68 14.49
C TYR A 174 3.41 -14.95 13.13
N LYS A 175 3.18 -13.65 13.16
CA LYS A 175 3.40 -12.73 12.05
C LYS A 175 4.21 -11.54 12.52
N ILE A 176 4.93 -10.89 11.63
CA ILE A 176 5.47 -9.56 11.88
C ILE A 176 4.63 -8.51 11.17
N THR A 177 4.49 -7.32 11.76
CA THR A 177 3.68 -6.22 11.23
C THR A 177 4.44 -4.91 11.25
N SER A 178 4.12 -4.02 10.30
CA SER A 178 4.62 -2.65 10.27
C SER A 178 3.73 -1.70 11.08
N ASN A 179 4.33 -0.93 11.98
CA ASN A 179 3.70 0.15 12.74
C ASN A 179 3.95 1.55 12.15
N SER A 180 4.91 1.70 11.23
CA SER A 180 5.13 2.94 10.48
C SER A 180 5.52 2.66 9.04
N THR A 181 4.56 2.90 8.14
CA THR A 181 4.77 2.68 6.71
C THR A 181 5.74 3.71 6.11
N SER A 182 5.69 4.97 6.57
CA SER A 182 6.60 6.01 6.09
C SER A 182 8.06 5.66 6.36
N TRP A 183 8.35 5.08 7.51
CA TRP A 183 9.70 4.68 7.87
C TRP A 183 10.21 3.48 7.06
N ILE A 184 9.34 2.51 6.80
CA ILE A 184 9.66 1.39 5.91
C ILE A 184 10.08 1.87 4.52
N PHE A 185 9.36 2.85 3.95
CA PHE A 185 9.74 3.41 2.64
C PHE A 185 11.09 4.12 2.68
N ARG A 186 11.37 4.88 3.74
CA ARG A 186 12.70 5.50 3.92
C ARG A 186 13.82 4.45 3.89
N LEU A 187 13.68 3.38 4.67
CA LEU A 187 14.71 2.34 4.76
C LEU A 187 14.96 1.65 3.41
N LEU A 188 13.91 1.43 2.62
CA LEU A 188 14.04 0.90 1.26
C LEU A 188 14.73 1.90 0.32
N SER A 189 14.45 3.20 0.46
CA SER A 189 15.15 4.26 -0.29
C SER A 189 16.64 4.33 0.08
N GLU A 190 16.99 4.28 1.36
CA GLU A 190 18.39 4.27 1.83
C GLU A 190 19.13 3.01 1.35
N TYR A 191 18.48 1.84 1.40
CA TYR A 191 19.03 0.61 0.84
C TYR A 191 19.34 0.76 -0.66
N LYS A 192 18.41 1.35 -1.42
CA LYS A 192 18.59 1.64 -2.84
C LYS A 192 19.78 2.57 -3.08
N GLU A 193 19.90 3.65 -2.32
CA GLU A 193 21.01 4.61 -2.44
C GLU A 193 22.36 3.96 -2.13
N LYS A 194 22.42 3.09 -1.10
CA LYS A 194 23.64 2.39 -0.70
C LYS A 194 24.08 1.31 -1.70
N HIS A 195 23.14 0.55 -2.26
CA HIS A 195 23.44 -0.65 -3.04
C HIS A 195 23.29 -0.49 -4.57
N GLY A 196 22.63 0.58 -5.03
CA GLY A 196 22.43 0.87 -6.44
C GLY A 196 21.33 0.04 -7.11
N HIS A 197 20.87 0.52 -8.27
CA HIS A 197 19.68 0.00 -8.97
C HIS A 197 19.81 -1.47 -9.39
N ASN A 198 20.99 -1.90 -9.83
CA ASN A 198 21.20 -3.29 -10.27
C ASN A 198 21.02 -4.29 -9.13
N ARG A 199 21.55 -4.00 -7.93
CA ARG A 199 21.40 -4.90 -6.79
C ARG A 199 19.96 -4.94 -6.29
N VAL A 200 19.29 -3.78 -6.23
CA VAL A 200 17.87 -3.70 -5.86
C VAL A 200 17.00 -4.49 -6.83
N SER A 201 17.14 -4.26 -8.14
CA SER A 201 16.35 -4.96 -9.16
C SER A 201 16.55 -6.48 -9.13
N ASN A 202 17.78 -6.96 -8.89
CA ASN A 202 18.06 -8.39 -8.70
C ASN A 202 17.37 -8.94 -7.45
N ASN A 203 17.43 -8.22 -6.32
CA ASN A 203 16.77 -8.66 -5.09
C ASN A 203 15.24 -8.72 -5.24
N VAL A 204 14.65 -7.76 -5.96
CA VAL A 204 13.22 -7.78 -6.31
C VAL A 204 12.91 -8.98 -7.19
N TYR A 205 13.70 -9.23 -8.24
CA TYR A 205 13.50 -10.38 -9.11
C TYR A 205 13.52 -11.71 -8.34
N GLU A 206 14.54 -11.94 -7.51
CA GLU A 206 14.65 -13.15 -6.70
C GLU A 206 13.47 -13.30 -5.72
N LEU A 207 13.05 -12.20 -5.08
CA LEU A 207 11.87 -12.18 -4.22
C LEU A 207 10.61 -12.65 -4.97
N ILE A 208 10.34 -12.06 -6.13
CA ILE A 208 9.14 -12.38 -6.92
C ILE A 208 9.22 -13.79 -7.49
N LYS A 209 10.40 -14.24 -7.93
CA LYS A 209 10.63 -15.61 -8.40
C LYS A 209 10.30 -16.63 -7.32
N THR A 210 10.86 -16.48 -6.13
CA THR A 210 10.60 -17.37 -5.00
C THR A 210 9.10 -17.40 -4.62
N LEU A 211 8.43 -16.24 -4.58
CA LEU A 211 6.99 -16.18 -4.30
C LEU A 211 6.16 -16.85 -5.40
N LYS A 212 6.51 -16.65 -6.67
CA LYS A 212 5.81 -17.25 -7.81
C LYS A 212 5.99 -18.77 -7.83
N ASP A 213 7.23 -19.25 -7.69
CA ASP A 213 7.58 -20.68 -7.78
C ASP A 213 6.93 -21.49 -6.64
N SER A 214 6.63 -20.86 -5.50
CA SER A 214 5.87 -21.48 -4.42
C SER A 214 4.43 -21.86 -4.79
N GLY A 215 3.84 -21.19 -5.78
CA GLY A 215 2.42 -21.32 -6.16
C GLY A 215 1.40 -20.79 -5.14
N MET A 216 1.80 -20.45 -3.91
CA MET A 216 0.88 -20.09 -2.82
C MET A 216 0.77 -18.58 -2.58
N TYR A 217 1.82 -17.82 -2.87
CA TYR A 217 1.91 -16.40 -2.49
C TYR A 217 1.69 -15.44 -3.65
N GLU A 218 0.77 -15.80 -4.56
CA GLU A 218 0.43 -15.00 -5.73
C GLU A 218 -0.05 -13.60 -5.38
N SER A 219 -0.91 -13.52 -4.36
CA SER A 219 -1.47 -12.25 -3.87
C SER A 219 -0.39 -11.30 -3.35
N ILE A 220 0.68 -11.81 -2.77
CA ILE A 220 1.77 -10.99 -2.20
C ILE A 220 2.61 -10.40 -3.33
N TYR A 221 3.11 -11.25 -4.25
CA TYR A 221 3.94 -10.73 -5.34
C TYR A 221 3.15 -9.79 -6.24
N LYS A 222 1.85 -10.05 -6.48
CA LYS A 222 0.99 -9.17 -7.27
C LYS A 222 0.80 -7.78 -6.66
N LYS A 223 0.81 -7.67 -5.32
CA LYS A 223 0.84 -6.37 -4.62
C LYS A 223 2.19 -5.69 -4.81
N ILE A 224 3.30 -6.41 -4.61
CA ILE A 224 4.65 -5.85 -4.75
C ILE A 224 4.88 -5.25 -6.14
N ILE A 225 4.49 -5.94 -7.21
CA ILE A 225 4.75 -5.50 -8.60
C ILE A 225 3.76 -4.44 -9.11
N THR A 226 2.82 -3.98 -8.29
CA THR A 226 1.96 -2.85 -8.72
C THR A 226 2.81 -1.62 -8.95
N PHE A 227 2.48 -0.86 -10.01
CA PHE A 227 3.23 0.35 -10.33
C PHE A 227 3.20 1.32 -9.15
N ASP A 228 2.04 1.47 -8.51
CA ASP A 228 1.86 2.38 -7.37
C ASP A 228 2.75 1.99 -6.20
N ASN A 229 2.86 0.70 -5.85
CA ASN A 229 3.75 0.26 -4.77
C ASN A 229 5.22 0.44 -5.14
N LEU A 230 5.66 0.02 -6.33
CA LEU A 230 7.05 0.21 -6.76
C LEU A 230 7.41 1.70 -6.83
N ASN A 231 6.50 2.54 -7.30
CA ASN A 231 6.68 3.98 -7.32
C ASN A 231 6.74 4.53 -5.90
N GLN A 232 5.86 4.13 -4.99
CA GLN A 232 5.90 4.59 -3.60
C GLN A 232 7.19 4.18 -2.88
N VAL A 233 7.68 2.96 -3.12
CA VAL A 233 8.90 2.43 -2.49
C VAL A 233 10.17 3.07 -3.05
N PHE A 234 10.24 3.26 -4.37
CA PHE A 234 11.49 3.65 -5.04
C PHE A 234 11.53 5.10 -5.53
N SER A 235 10.40 5.81 -5.57
CA SER A 235 10.38 7.26 -5.85
C SER A 235 11.11 8.02 -4.73
N GLY A 236 11.91 9.01 -5.10
CA GLY A 236 12.78 9.71 -4.16
C GLY A 236 13.47 10.92 -4.78
N LYS A 237 14.39 11.53 -4.02
CA LYS A 237 15.11 12.76 -4.39
C LYS A 237 16.29 12.52 -5.36
N SER A 238 16.64 11.27 -5.63
CA SER A 238 17.76 10.93 -6.52
C SER A 238 17.34 11.04 -8.00
N LYS A 239 18.28 10.81 -8.93
CA LYS A 239 17.99 10.73 -10.36
C LYS A 239 17.98 9.26 -10.77
N GLY A 240 16.96 8.81 -11.51
CA GLY A 240 16.95 7.52 -12.20
C GLY A 240 16.00 6.47 -11.63
N GLU A 241 15.09 6.85 -10.74
CA GLU A 241 14.04 6.01 -10.13
C GLU A 241 13.12 5.39 -11.19
N ALA A 242 12.75 6.19 -12.20
CA ALA A 242 12.02 5.72 -13.37
C ALA A 242 12.76 4.57 -14.06
N GLY A 243 14.09 4.68 -14.18
CA GLY A 243 14.94 3.65 -14.76
C GLY A 243 14.96 2.36 -13.93
N LEU A 244 15.00 2.46 -12.59
CA LEU A 244 14.92 1.29 -11.71
C LEU A 244 13.58 0.55 -11.87
N ILE A 245 12.46 1.26 -11.84
CA ILE A 245 11.13 0.65 -11.96
C ILE A 245 10.98 -0.04 -13.33
N LEU A 246 11.38 0.62 -14.41
CA LEU A 246 11.36 0.04 -15.75
C LEU A 246 12.25 -1.21 -15.85
N ASN A 247 13.46 -1.17 -15.28
CA ASN A 247 14.37 -2.31 -15.24
C ASN A 247 13.80 -3.51 -14.47
N ILE A 248 13.09 -3.26 -13.36
CA ILE A 248 12.38 -4.30 -12.61
C ILE A 248 11.34 -4.99 -13.52
N TYR A 249 10.51 -4.22 -14.23
CA TYR A 249 9.52 -4.82 -15.15
C TYR A 249 10.17 -5.57 -16.30
N GLU A 250 11.27 -5.07 -16.87
CA GLU A 250 12.03 -5.76 -17.91
C GLU A 250 12.59 -7.11 -17.42
N LYS A 251 13.21 -7.16 -16.23
CA LYS A 251 13.73 -8.40 -15.64
C LYS A 251 12.63 -9.42 -15.34
N LEU A 252 11.47 -8.94 -14.89
CA LEU A 252 10.34 -9.79 -14.54
C LEU A 252 9.61 -10.37 -15.76
N GLU A 253 9.83 -9.86 -16.97
CA GLU A 253 9.13 -10.29 -18.18
C GLU A 253 9.24 -11.80 -18.41
N ASN A 254 10.45 -12.35 -18.43
CA ASN A 254 10.68 -13.78 -18.65
C ASN A 254 10.04 -14.66 -17.57
N LEU A 255 9.83 -14.12 -16.37
CA LEU A 255 9.23 -14.81 -15.24
C LEU A 255 7.70 -14.71 -15.25
N LEU A 256 7.15 -13.58 -15.71
CA LEU A 256 5.73 -13.22 -15.59
C LEU A 256 5.02 -13.03 -16.94
N TYR A 257 5.61 -13.48 -18.04
CA TYR A 257 5.07 -13.29 -19.41
C TYR A 257 3.64 -13.84 -19.62
N SER A 258 3.19 -14.79 -18.79
CA SER A 258 1.84 -15.35 -18.84
C SER A 258 0.84 -14.67 -17.90
N ASP A 259 1.27 -13.73 -17.05
CA ASP A 259 0.42 -13.06 -16.06
C ASP A 259 -0.14 -11.75 -16.61
N SER A 260 -1.46 -11.69 -16.84
CA SER A 260 -2.15 -10.49 -17.32
C SER A 260 -2.04 -9.31 -16.34
N HIS A 261 -1.95 -9.57 -15.03
CA HIS A 261 -1.75 -8.49 -14.05
C HIS A 261 -0.37 -7.85 -14.24
N PHE A 262 0.67 -8.63 -14.49
CA PHE A 262 2.01 -8.11 -14.77
C PHE A 262 2.02 -7.19 -16.01
N TRP A 263 1.43 -7.62 -17.13
CA TRP A 263 1.36 -6.80 -18.35
C TRP A 263 0.61 -5.50 -18.14
N LEU A 264 -0.48 -5.52 -17.36
CA LEU A 264 -1.20 -4.31 -16.98
C LEU A 264 -0.31 -3.36 -16.16
N GLN A 265 0.40 -3.85 -15.15
CA GLN A 265 1.27 -3.00 -14.33
C GLN A 265 2.45 -2.44 -15.14
N ARG A 266 2.98 -3.20 -16.10
CA ARG A 266 4.01 -2.72 -17.02
C ARG A 266 3.49 -1.66 -17.99
N ALA A 267 2.27 -1.79 -18.49
CA ALA A 267 1.64 -0.74 -19.30
C ALA A 267 1.49 0.56 -18.48
N LYS A 268 1.05 0.45 -17.21
CA LYS A 268 0.93 1.59 -16.30
C LYS A 268 2.29 2.24 -16.00
N SER A 269 3.37 1.48 -15.85
CA SER A 269 4.68 2.06 -15.59
C SER A 269 5.16 2.91 -16.77
N ILE A 270 4.96 2.45 -18.01
CA ILE A 270 5.26 3.23 -19.21
C ILE A 270 4.36 4.47 -19.31
N GLN A 271 3.06 4.31 -19.06
CA GLN A 271 2.08 5.41 -19.05
C GLN A 271 2.51 6.57 -18.15
N ASN A 272 3.05 6.26 -16.97
CA ASN A 272 3.43 7.25 -15.97
C ASN A 272 4.86 7.77 -16.16
N LEU A 273 5.81 6.93 -16.58
CA LEU A 273 7.24 7.27 -16.61
C LEU A 273 7.75 7.71 -17.99
N LYS A 274 7.09 7.33 -19.08
CA LYS A 274 7.49 7.64 -20.46
C LYS A 274 6.36 8.30 -21.27
N ARG A 275 5.60 9.18 -20.62
CA ARG A 275 4.33 9.73 -21.12
C ARG A 275 4.43 10.53 -22.43
N ASP A 276 5.61 10.99 -22.81
CA ASP A 276 5.83 11.87 -23.97
C ASP A 276 6.32 11.16 -25.23
N SER A 277 6.58 9.86 -25.16
CA SER A 277 7.09 9.06 -26.28
C SER A 277 5.95 8.32 -26.99
N ILE A 278 5.70 8.66 -28.25
CA ILE A 278 4.69 7.98 -29.09
C ILE A 278 4.96 6.47 -29.15
N ASN A 279 6.22 6.07 -29.33
CA ASN A 279 6.59 4.66 -29.45
C ASN A 279 6.36 3.89 -28.14
N ASP A 280 6.76 4.48 -27.01
CA ASP A 280 6.54 3.85 -25.71
C ASP A 280 5.04 3.77 -25.38
N ILE A 281 4.25 4.80 -25.71
CA ILE A 281 2.79 4.77 -25.51
C ILE A 281 2.13 3.70 -26.38
N ARG A 282 2.54 3.52 -27.65
CA ARG A 282 2.01 2.42 -28.48
C ARG A 282 2.37 1.06 -27.89
N LEU A 283 3.60 0.87 -27.43
CA LEU A 283 4.01 -0.36 -26.75
C LEU A 283 3.18 -0.62 -25.48
N ALA A 284 2.91 0.42 -24.68
CA ALA A 284 2.05 0.31 -23.51
C ALA A 284 0.61 -0.06 -23.86
N ILE A 285 0.08 0.44 -24.99
CA ILE A 285 -1.24 0.05 -25.51
C ILE A 285 -1.25 -1.45 -25.82
N ASP A 286 -0.22 -1.98 -26.47
CA ASP A 286 -0.12 -3.40 -26.81
C ASP A 286 -0.07 -4.28 -25.54
N TYR A 287 0.71 -3.87 -24.54
CA TYR A 287 0.74 -4.55 -23.23
C TYR A 287 -0.62 -4.51 -22.51
N ALA A 288 -1.31 -3.37 -22.55
CA ALA A 288 -2.63 -3.24 -21.94
C ALA A 288 -3.71 -4.03 -22.71
N LYS A 289 -3.62 -4.12 -24.05
CA LYS A 289 -4.47 -5.00 -24.88
C LYS A 289 -4.25 -6.47 -24.52
N LYS A 290 -2.99 -6.89 -24.40
CA LYS A 290 -2.64 -8.25 -23.95
C LYS A 290 -3.27 -8.54 -22.58
N ALA A 291 -3.08 -7.64 -21.61
CA ALA A 291 -3.67 -7.80 -20.28
C ALA A 291 -5.20 -7.88 -20.32
N TYR A 292 -5.86 -7.09 -21.17
CA TYR A 292 -7.32 -7.08 -21.34
C TYR A 292 -7.84 -8.41 -21.92
N HIS A 293 -7.19 -8.95 -22.95
CA HIS A 293 -7.62 -10.19 -23.62
C HIS A 293 -7.25 -11.45 -22.83
N ASP A 294 -6.13 -11.45 -22.12
CA ASP A 294 -5.65 -12.59 -21.32
C ASP A 294 -6.17 -12.55 -19.85
N ALA A 295 -7.02 -11.58 -19.50
CA ALA A 295 -7.56 -11.45 -18.15
C ALA A 295 -8.49 -12.63 -17.82
N SER A 296 -8.13 -13.40 -16.80
CA SER A 296 -9.02 -14.42 -16.21
C SER A 296 -9.99 -13.85 -15.17
N ARG A 297 -9.79 -12.58 -14.76
CA ARG A 297 -10.58 -11.89 -13.74
C ARG A 297 -11.10 -10.57 -14.29
N ASP A 298 -12.39 -10.32 -14.09
CA ASP A 298 -13.07 -9.08 -14.50
C ASP A 298 -12.40 -7.82 -13.93
N THR A 299 -11.78 -7.92 -12.76
CA THR A 299 -11.06 -6.80 -12.13
C THR A 299 -9.86 -6.37 -12.98
N VAL A 300 -9.07 -7.32 -13.49
CA VAL A 300 -7.89 -7.01 -14.34
C VAL A 300 -8.36 -6.44 -15.66
N GLN A 301 -9.41 -7.03 -16.25
CA GLN A 301 -10.00 -6.55 -17.49
C GLN A 301 -10.50 -5.11 -17.36
N THR A 302 -11.24 -4.79 -16.29
CA THR A 302 -11.75 -3.44 -15.98
C THR A 302 -10.61 -2.43 -15.83
N MET A 303 -9.55 -2.79 -15.10
CA MET A 303 -8.38 -1.94 -14.93
C MET A 303 -7.63 -1.74 -16.26
N ALA A 304 -7.57 -2.77 -17.11
CA ALA A 304 -6.98 -2.70 -18.45
C ALA A 304 -7.80 -1.80 -19.38
N THR A 305 -9.13 -1.89 -19.37
CA THR A 305 -10.02 -0.98 -20.13
C THR A 305 -9.76 0.48 -19.77
N THR A 306 -9.64 0.77 -18.47
CA THR A 306 -9.35 2.13 -18.00
C THR A 306 -7.96 2.59 -18.44
N THR A 307 -6.95 1.73 -18.31
CA THR A 307 -5.57 2.03 -18.73
C THR A 307 -5.50 2.28 -20.24
N LEU A 308 -6.19 1.47 -21.05
CA LEU A 308 -6.32 1.63 -22.50
C LEU A 308 -6.98 2.95 -22.87
N ALA A 309 -8.07 3.33 -22.19
CA ALA A 309 -8.75 4.59 -22.44
C ALA A 309 -7.81 5.78 -22.22
N LEU A 310 -7.03 5.77 -21.14
CA LEU A 310 -6.08 6.84 -20.84
C LEU A 310 -4.90 6.88 -21.82
N LEU A 311 -4.33 5.71 -22.18
CA LEU A 311 -3.26 5.60 -23.17
C LEU A 311 -3.73 6.02 -24.57
N ALA A 312 -4.93 5.62 -24.97
CA ALA A 312 -5.53 5.98 -26.26
C ALA A 312 -5.81 7.48 -26.34
N CYS A 313 -6.26 8.12 -25.25
CA CYS A 313 -6.31 9.58 -25.21
C CYS A 313 -4.91 10.18 -25.39
N ARG A 314 -3.91 9.66 -24.68
CA ARG A 314 -2.55 10.21 -24.73
C ARG A 314 -1.95 10.16 -26.13
N ILE A 315 -2.09 9.04 -26.86
CA ILE A 315 -1.54 8.90 -28.21
C ILE A 315 -2.18 9.89 -29.20
N VAL A 316 -3.48 10.15 -29.06
CA VAL A 316 -4.18 11.17 -29.87
C VAL A 316 -3.62 12.57 -29.60
N ILE A 317 -3.36 12.92 -28.33
CA ILE A 317 -2.78 14.22 -27.97
C ILE A 317 -1.34 14.35 -28.50
N LEU A 318 -0.50 13.32 -28.32
CA LEU A 318 0.89 13.35 -28.80
C LEU A 318 0.98 13.42 -30.33
N SER A 319 0.09 12.72 -31.03
CA SER A 319 0.00 12.77 -32.50
C SER A 319 -0.70 14.03 -33.02
N LYS A 320 -1.13 14.95 -32.14
CA LYS A 320 -1.87 16.17 -32.49
C LYS A 320 -3.09 15.88 -33.35
N TYR A 321 -3.86 14.84 -33.00
CA TYR A 321 -5.11 14.45 -33.67
C TYR A 321 -4.93 14.07 -35.15
N LYS A 322 -3.71 13.72 -35.59
CA LYS A 322 -3.40 13.43 -37.00
C LYS A 322 -4.03 12.14 -37.52
N TYR A 323 -4.20 11.13 -36.66
CA TYR A 323 -4.61 9.78 -37.07
C TYR A 323 -6.04 9.50 -36.63
N VAL A 324 -6.93 9.33 -37.61
CA VAL A 324 -8.37 9.08 -37.36
C VAL A 324 -8.59 7.78 -36.59
N ASP A 325 -7.81 6.74 -36.88
CA ASP A 325 -7.94 5.44 -36.19
C ASP A 325 -7.60 5.54 -34.70
N ASP A 326 -6.56 6.30 -34.34
CA ASP A 326 -6.21 6.54 -32.93
C ASP A 326 -7.37 7.29 -32.21
N ILE A 327 -8.05 8.22 -32.90
CA ILE A 327 -9.21 8.94 -32.36
C ILE A 327 -10.39 7.98 -32.15
N ARG A 328 -10.67 7.11 -33.12
CA ARG A 328 -11.74 6.10 -33.04
C ARG A 328 -11.49 5.13 -31.90
N ASP A 329 -10.26 4.64 -31.76
CA ASP A 329 -9.84 3.77 -30.67
C ASP A 329 -10.01 4.47 -29.32
N ALA A 330 -9.60 5.74 -29.19
CA ALA A 330 -9.79 6.51 -27.97
C ALA A 330 -11.27 6.67 -27.59
N ILE A 331 -12.15 6.96 -28.55
CA ILE A 331 -13.60 7.03 -28.34
C ILE A 331 -14.13 5.67 -27.86
N ASN A 332 -13.72 4.59 -28.52
CA ASN A 332 -14.19 3.24 -28.19
C ASN A 332 -13.75 2.82 -26.78
N TRP A 333 -12.48 3.00 -26.43
CA TRP A 333 -11.98 2.63 -25.11
C TRP A 333 -12.54 3.51 -23.99
N LEU A 334 -12.70 4.82 -24.21
CA LEU A 334 -13.37 5.69 -23.24
C LEU A 334 -14.83 5.30 -23.04
N HIS A 335 -15.55 5.02 -24.13
CA HIS A 335 -16.94 4.59 -24.04
C HIS A 335 -17.05 3.28 -23.27
N SER A 336 -16.21 2.29 -23.57
CA SER A 336 -16.14 1.03 -22.82
C SER A 336 -15.81 1.26 -21.35
N ALA A 337 -14.83 2.11 -21.05
CA ALA A 337 -14.46 2.46 -19.67
C ALA A 337 -15.61 3.16 -18.93
N PHE A 338 -16.49 3.88 -19.64
CA PHE A 338 -17.72 4.46 -19.10
C PHE A 338 -18.92 3.51 -19.07
N GLN A 339 -18.86 2.32 -19.71
CA GLN A 339 -19.93 1.33 -19.74
C GLN A 339 -19.71 0.11 -18.82
N VAL A 340 -18.46 -0.31 -18.61
CA VAL A 340 -18.07 -1.35 -17.62
C VAL A 340 -18.49 -0.96 -16.17
N THR A 341 -19.00 0.25 -16.03
CA THR A 341 -19.32 1.06 -14.87
C THR A 341 -20.66 0.79 -14.22
N ALA A 342 -21.58 0.08 -14.87
CA ALA A 342 -22.88 -0.25 -14.29
C ALA A 342 -22.76 -1.03 -12.96
N TYR A 343 -21.55 -1.50 -12.63
CA TYR A 343 -21.22 -2.25 -11.41
C TYR A 343 -20.16 -1.56 -10.50
N ASN A 344 -19.55 -0.42 -10.87
CA ASN A 344 -18.48 0.21 -10.07
C ASN A 344 -18.37 1.75 -10.24
N GLU A 345 -19.26 2.49 -9.58
CA GLU A 345 -19.35 3.97 -9.64
C GLU A 345 -18.07 4.70 -9.21
N ARG A 346 -17.32 4.12 -8.26
CA ARG A 346 -16.10 4.75 -7.72
C ARG A 346 -15.03 4.94 -8.82
N HIS A 347 -14.90 4.00 -9.75
CA HIS A 347 -13.93 4.11 -10.84
C HIS A 347 -14.30 5.19 -11.86
N VAL A 348 -15.58 5.35 -12.19
CA VAL A 348 -16.05 6.44 -13.05
C VAL A 348 -15.73 7.78 -12.43
N LYS A 349 -15.99 7.90 -11.12
CA LYS A 349 -15.69 9.12 -10.39
C LYS A 349 -14.22 9.49 -10.53
N THR A 350 -13.29 8.54 -10.40
CA THR A 350 -11.85 8.79 -10.61
C THR A 350 -11.51 9.22 -12.04
N ILE A 351 -12.07 8.57 -13.07
CA ILE A 351 -11.85 8.96 -14.48
C ILE A 351 -12.39 10.38 -14.72
N LEU A 352 -13.59 10.67 -14.23
CA LEU A 352 -14.24 11.98 -14.37
C LEU A 352 -13.49 13.06 -13.58
N GLU A 353 -13.03 12.78 -12.36
CA GLU A 353 -12.19 13.68 -11.57
C GLU A 353 -10.92 14.07 -12.32
N ASN A 354 -10.24 13.10 -12.94
CA ASN A 354 -9.10 13.37 -13.82
C ASN A 354 -9.50 14.24 -15.03
N ALA A 355 -10.67 13.98 -15.63
CA ALA A 355 -11.18 14.76 -16.75
C ALA A 355 -11.56 16.21 -16.38
N LYS A 356 -11.86 16.51 -15.10
CA LYS A 356 -12.14 17.88 -14.64
C LYS A 356 -10.96 18.81 -14.86
N GLN A 357 -9.73 18.30 -14.74
CA GLN A 357 -8.52 19.09 -14.95
C GLN A 357 -8.45 19.56 -16.40
N SER A 358 -8.27 20.87 -16.60
CA SER A 358 -8.21 21.51 -17.92
C SER A 358 -7.13 20.90 -18.83
N ASN A 359 -6.01 20.50 -18.25
CA ASN A 359 -4.86 19.93 -18.96
C ASN A 359 -4.90 18.41 -19.16
N SER A 360 -5.93 17.70 -18.68
CA SER A 360 -6.04 16.25 -18.84
C SER A 360 -6.24 15.85 -20.31
N ASP A 361 -5.71 14.68 -20.69
CA ASP A 361 -5.82 14.18 -22.06
C ASP A 361 -7.28 13.91 -22.46
N ILE A 362 -8.11 13.44 -21.52
CA ILE A 362 -9.56 13.23 -21.74
C ILE A 362 -10.26 14.54 -22.07
N ASN A 363 -9.98 15.61 -21.32
CA ASN A 363 -10.59 16.92 -21.54
C ASN A 363 -10.16 17.51 -22.89
N LYS A 364 -8.86 17.41 -23.21
CA LYS A 364 -8.33 17.83 -24.51
C LYS A 364 -8.97 17.06 -25.67
N LEU A 365 -9.20 15.76 -25.51
CA LEU A 365 -9.94 14.97 -26.49
C LEU A 365 -11.39 15.45 -26.60
N CYS A 366 -12.09 15.65 -25.48
CA CYS A 366 -13.48 16.14 -25.49
C CYS A 366 -13.62 17.51 -26.17
N GLN A 367 -12.68 18.44 -25.94
CA GLN A 367 -12.67 19.74 -26.60
C GLN A 367 -12.46 19.64 -28.11
N PHE A 368 -11.59 18.72 -28.54
CA PHE A 368 -11.42 18.41 -29.96
C PHE A 368 -12.70 17.81 -30.55
N LEU A 369 -13.31 16.84 -29.87
CA LEU A 369 -14.53 16.19 -30.32
C LEU A 369 -15.68 17.20 -30.41
N LEU A 370 -15.87 18.10 -29.43
CA LEU A 370 -16.91 19.15 -29.47
C LEU A 370 -16.88 19.98 -30.77
N LYS A 371 -15.70 20.21 -31.34
CA LYS A 371 -15.53 20.98 -32.58
C LYS A 371 -15.70 20.15 -33.85
N ASN A 372 -15.45 18.84 -33.79
CA ASN A 372 -15.33 17.97 -34.96
C ASN A 372 -16.28 16.76 -34.94
N VAL A 373 -17.21 16.67 -33.97
CA VAL A 373 -18.06 15.47 -33.77
C VAL A 373 -18.95 15.16 -34.98
N ILE A 374 -19.26 16.18 -35.79
CA ILE A 374 -20.11 16.06 -36.99
C ILE A 374 -19.40 15.27 -38.09
N GLU A 375 -18.07 15.28 -38.12
CA GLU A 375 -17.24 14.60 -39.11
C GLU A 375 -17.07 13.10 -38.80
N LEU A 376 -17.53 12.65 -37.64
CA LEU A 376 -17.49 11.24 -37.25
C LEU A 376 -18.64 10.45 -37.89
N GLU A 377 -18.36 9.18 -38.15
CA GLU A 377 -19.37 8.20 -38.53
C GLU A 377 -20.46 8.07 -37.43
N LYS A 378 -21.67 7.67 -37.84
CA LYS A 378 -22.87 7.72 -37.00
C LYS A 378 -22.72 6.98 -35.66
N THR A 379 -21.99 5.86 -35.65
CA THR A 379 -21.75 5.04 -34.46
C THR A 379 -20.80 5.70 -33.48
N GLU A 380 -19.67 6.20 -33.97
CA GLU A 380 -18.62 6.90 -33.24
C GLU A 380 -19.14 8.21 -32.67
N ARG A 381 -19.92 8.94 -33.48
CA ARG A 381 -20.58 10.19 -33.09
C ARG A 381 -21.45 10.02 -31.85
N LYS A 382 -22.30 8.99 -31.81
CA LYS A 382 -23.14 8.69 -30.63
C LYS A 382 -22.32 8.43 -29.38
N LYS A 383 -21.24 7.66 -29.50
CA LYS A 383 -20.32 7.37 -28.37
C LYS A 383 -19.63 8.64 -27.90
N ALA A 384 -19.13 9.45 -28.83
CA ALA A 384 -18.48 10.72 -28.55
C ALA A 384 -19.40 11.72 -27.85
N GLU A 385 -20.65 11.86 -28.31
CA GLU A 385 -21.67 12.72 -27.68
C GLU A 385 -21.96 12.27 -26.24
N LEU A 386 -22.05 10.97 -25.98
CA LEU A 386 -22.25 10.43 -24.63
C LEU A 386 -21.05 10.74 -23.71
N ILE A 387 -19.82 10.51 -24.19
CA ILE A 387 -18.58 10.85 -23.46
C ILE A 387 -18.54 12.35 -23.10
N ILE A 388 -18.78 13.22 -24.08
CA ILE A 388 -18.78 14.68 -23.90
C ILE A 388 -19.79 15.07 -22.82
N ASN A 389 -21.03 14.55 -22.89
CA ASN A 389 -22.07 14.86 -21.93
C ASN A 389 -21.70 14.43 -20.51
N MET A 390 -21.08 13.26 -20.34
CA MET A 390 -20.62 12.79 -19.03
C MET A 390 -19.52 13.69 -18.45
N VAL A 391 -18.54 14.09 -19.26
CA VAL A 391 -17.43 14.94 -18.83
C VAL A 391 -17.91 16.37 -18.49
N LEU A 392 -18.85 16.92 -19.28
CA LEU A 392 -19.44 18.23 -19.00
C LEU A 392 -20.26 18.23 -17.71
N LYS A 393 -21.11 17.22 -17.50
CA LYS A 393 -21.88 17.07 -16.25
C LYS A 393 -21.00 16.96 -15.02
N ALA A 394 -19.83 16.33 -15.14
CA ALA A 394 -18.90 16.21 -14.02
C ALA A 394 -18.21 17.54 -13.65
N LYS A 395 -18.19 18.53 -14.54
CA LYS A 395 -17.58 19.85 -14.26
C LYS A 395 -18.54 20.83 -13.59
N CYS A 396 -19.85 20.67 -13.80
CA CYS A 396 -20.89 21.34 -13.03
C CYS A 396 -20.93 20.75 -11.61
#